data_AF-A0AAV8PBY9-F1
#
_entry.id   AF-A0AAV8PBY9-F1
#
_cell.length_a   1.000
_cell.length_b   1.000
_cell.length_c   1.000
_cell.angle_alpha   90.00
_cell.angle_beta   90.00
_cell.angle_gamma   90.00
#
_symmetry.space_group_name_H-M   'P 1'
#
loop_
_entity.id
_entity.type
_entity.pdbx_description
1 polymer ?
#
loop_
_entity_poly.entity_id
_entity_poly.type
_entity_poly.pdbx_seq_one_letter_code
_entity_poly.pdbx_strand_id
1 'polypeptide(L)'
;MARGAVPSARLAVYKVCWPAGCASEDLLAAFDHAIADGVDIISISIGSKRASDYFEDPIAIGAFHAMKKGILTSASGGNEGRNGRGTVSNVAPWMLVSAASSIDRRIIDTVVIEDGRTIVGASINTFPTQKKFYPFIYFGNGTFPPRGCTQLDKNLVKGKIVLCGSPSNGSGLLLAGAEGAVMLDKRILDSSSSFPLPALLVGYSEGKRNPVANIHKSITLFDSKAPVVASFSSRGPNMITPNILKPDISAPGVEILAAWSPKASMSNYPNDTRSVMYNIISGTSMACPHVSGAAAFLKSFHPKWSPAAIMSALMTTTTPMNPSLHQDAELAYGAGQLNPIKALDPGLVYDAAEKDYVQMLCDEGYNVSTIRLITGDNSSCSGDSIGSASDLNYPSMALYVKPDEQVKGKFSRIVTNVGDANSTYTAVIKTDPNIKVSLSPKIHDAGGSIVIDVV
;
A
#
# COMPACT_ATOMS: atom_id res chain seq x y z
N MET A 1 -2.02 15.91 19.21
CA MET A 1 -2.69 16.53 18.05
C MET A 1 -2.47 15.61 16.85
N ALA A 2 -3.53 15.21 16.14
CA ALA A 2 -3.41 14.48 14.88
C ALA A 2 -3.48 15.46 13.70
N ARG A 3 -2.74 15.20 12.62
CA ARG A 3 -2.69 16.07 11.43
C ARG A 3 -2.43 15.25 10.18
N GLY A 4 -2.91 15.73 9.03
CA GLY A 4 -2.49 15.22 7.73
C GLY A 4 -1.08 15.70 7.36
N ALA A 5 -0.56 15.19 6.24
CA ALA A 5 0.77 15.55 5.73
C ALA A 5 0.87 17.05 5.36
N VAL A 6 -0.20 17.64 4.80
CA VAL A 6 -0.30 19.07 4.51
C VAL A 6 -1.52 19.64 5.24
N PRO A 7 -1.37 20.12 6.49
CA PRO A 7 -2.51 20.53 7.31
C PRO A 7 -3.34 21.70 6.75
N SER A 8 -2.75 22.52 5.89
CA SER A 8 -3.41 23.67 5.24
C SER A 8 -4.03 23.36 3.89
N ALA A 9 -3.86 22.13 3.37
CA ALA A 9 -4.45 21.74 2.09
C ALA A 9 -5.99 21.77 2.17
N ARG A 10 -6.62 22.14 1.05
CA ARG A 10 -8.07 22.04 0.91
C ARG A 10 -8.44 20.60 0.56
N LEU A 11 -9.61 20.14 1.02
CA LEU A 11 -10.14 18.81 0.72
C LEU A 11 -11.42 18.96 -0.08
N ALA A 12 -11.46 18.35 -1.27
CA ALA A 12 -12.68 18.09 -2.02
C ALA A 12 -12.99 16.59 -1.90
N VAL A 13 -14.22 16.24 -1.50
CA VAL A 13 -14.59 14.86 -1.17
C VAL A 13 -15.63 14.36 -2.16
N TYR A 14 -15.25 13.35 -2.95
CA TYR A 14 -16.12 12.67 -3.91
C TYR A 14 -16.44 11.28 -3.39
N LYS A 15 -17.69 11.07 -2.98
CA LYS A 15 -18.13 9.79 -2.41
C LYS A 15 -18.56 8.84 -3.53
N VAL A 16 -17.76 7.80 -3.74
CA VAL A 16 -17.96 6.78 -4.79
C VAL A 16 -18.19 5.37 -4.25
N CYS A 17 -18.06 5.18 -2.93
CA CYS A 17 -18.21 3.89 -2.28
C CYS A 17 -19.41 3.87 -1.34
N TRP A 18 -20.12 2.77 -1.39
CA TRP A 18 -21.32 2.46 -0.63
C TRP A 18 -21.16 1.08 0.03
N PRO A 19 -22.08 0.63 0.90
CA PRO A 19 -22.02 -0.70 1.48
C PRO A 19 -21.95 -1.84 0.45
N ALA A 20 -22.45 -1.62 -0.76
CA ALA A 20 -22.41 -2.56 -1.88
C ALA A 20 -21.06 -2.59 -2.63
N GLY A 21 -20.15 -1.64 -2.35
CA GLY A 21 -18.89 -1.47 -3.07
C GLY A 21 -18.78 -0.09 -3.72
N CYS A 22 -17.82 0.05 -4.63
CA CYS A 22 -17.57 1.27 -5.39
C CYS A 22 -17.85 0.96 -6.86
N ALA A 23 -18.91 1.55 -7.42
CA ALA A 23 -19.35 1.27 -8.78
C ALA A 23 -18.44 1.97 -9.82
N SER A 24 -18.27 1.37 -10.99
CA SER A 24 -17.40 1.92 -12.05
C SER A 24 -17.89 3.28 -12.54
N GLU A 25 -19.20 3.44 -12.70
CA GLU A 25 -19.86 4.68 -13.09
C GLU A 25 -19.66 5.81 -12.06
N ASP A 26 -19.76 5.49 -10.76
CA ASP A 26 -19.52 6.46 -9.67
C ASP A 26 -18.05 6.90 -9.67
N LEU A 27 -17.12 5.97 -9.89
CA LEU A 27 -15.68 6.24 -9.96
C LEU A 27 -15.36 7.19 -11.12
N LEU A 28 -15.83 6.88 -12.33
CA LEU A 28 -15.60 7.71 -13.51
C LEU A 28 -16.22 9.11 -13.36
N ALA A 29 -17.47 9.20 -12.89
CA ALA A 29 -18.14 10.48 -12.66
C ALA A 29 -17.38 11.35 -11.64
N ALA A 30 -16.81 10.74 -10.59
CA ALA A 30 -16.00 11.45 -9.62
C ALA A 30 -14.69 11.97 -10.19
N PHE A 31 -14.02 11.20 -11.07
CA PHE A 31 -12.83 11.69 -11.79
C PHE A 31 -13.19 12.89 -12.66
N ASP A 32 -14.26 12.80 -13.46
CA ASP A 32 -14.71 13.90 -14.32
C ASP A 32 -14.99 15.18 -13.52
N HIS A 33 -15.73 15.05 -12.41
CA HIS A 33 -16.03 16.19 -11.54
C HIS A 33 -14.77 16.74 -10.85
N ALA A 34 -13.89 15.87 -10.34
CA ALA A 34 -12.65 16.31 -9.69
C ALA A 34 -11.73 17.06 -10.66
N ILE A 35 -11.62 16.58 -11.89
CA ILE A 35 -10.85 17.23 -12.95
C ILE A 35 -11.48 18.59 -13.31
N ALA A 36 -12.80 18.64 -13.48
CA ALA A 36 -13.53 19.87 -13.81
C ALA A 36 -13.43 20.93 -12.70
N ASP A 37 -13.48 20.51 -11.43
CA ASP A 37 -13.33 21.37 -10.25
C ASP A 37 -11.87 21.86 -10.07
N GLY A 38 -10.92 21.32 -10.83
CA GLY A 38 -9.53 21.78 -10.85
C GLY A 38 -8.72 21.35 -9.62
N VAL A 39 -8.94 20.13 -9.12
CA VAL A 39 -8.12 19.59 -8.01
C VAL A 39 -6.65 19.45 -8.41
N ASP A 40 -5.72 19.63 -7.46
CA ASP A 40 -4.28 19.53 -7.75
C ASP A 40 -3.76 18.08 -7.77
N ILE A 41 -4.30 17.23 -6.89
CA ILE A 41 -3.88 15.84 -6.66
C ILE A 41 -5.12 15.00 -6.33
N ILE A 42 -5.21 13.78 -6.88
CA ILE A 42 -6.24 12.80 -6.54
C ILE A 42 -5.64 11.73 -5.63
N SER A 43 -6.31 11.44 -4.52
CA SER A 43 -5.97 10.35 -3.59
C SER A 43 -7.05 9.28 -3.66
N ILE A 44 -6.72 8.09 -4.17
CA ILE A 44 -7.68 7.00 -4.36
C ILE A 44 -7.21 5.70 -3.68
N SER A 45 -7.72 5.50 -2.46
CA SER A 45 -7.49 4.30 -1.65
C SER A 45 -8.46 3.15 -2.00
N ILE A 46 -8.75 2.98 -3.29
CA ILE A 46 -9.70 2.02 -3.87
C ILE A 46 -8.98 1.21 -4.94
N GLY A 47 -9.36 -0.04 -5.12
CA GLY A 47 -8.86 -0.91 -6.17
C GLY A 47 -9.63 -2.23 -6.19
N SER A 48 -9.52 -2.95 -7.30
CA SER A 48 -10.00 -4.32 -7.44
C SER A 48 -9.09 -5.29 -6.66
N LYS A 49 -9.46 -6.58 -6.60
CA LYS A 49 -8.61 -7.62 -5.96
C LYS A 49 -7.38 -7.97 -6.78
N ARG A 50 -7.42 -7.75 -8.10
CA ARG A 50 -6.36 -8.06 -9.07
C ARG A 50 -6.41 -7.03 -10.18
N ALA A 51 -5.26 -6.74 -10.77
CA ALA A 51 -5.18 -5.88 -11.92
C ALA A 51 -6.09 -6.37 -13.06
N SER A 52 -6.77 -5.44 -13.69
CA SER A 52 -7.48 -5.60 -14.96
C SER A 52 -6.78 -4.78 -16.03
N ASP A 53 -7.10 -5.05 -17.29
CA ASP A 53 -6.59 -4.27 -18.41
C ASP A 53 -6.93 -2.77 -18.23
N TYR A 54 -6.05 -1.88 -18.72
CA TYR A 54 -6.19 -0.42 -18.52
C TYR A 54 -7.51 0.14 -19.06
N PHE A 55 -8.11 -0.50 -20.07
CA PHE A 55 -9.36 -0.06 -20.70
C PHE A 55 -10.61 -0.64 -20.02
N GLU A 56 -10.44 -1.59 -19.11
CA GLU A 56 -11.52 -2.16 -18.29
C GLU A 56 -11.49 -1.64 -16.84
N ASP A 57 -10.40 -0.98 -16.44
CA ASP A 57 -10.24 -0.39 -15.12
C ASP A 57 -10.72 1.09 -15.10
N PRO A 58 -11.84 1.41 -14.42
CA PRO A 58 -12.33 2.78 -14.33
C PRO A 58 -11.35 3.73 -13.63
N ILE A 59 -10.49 3.21 -12.73
CA ILE A 59 -9.48 4.02 -12.05
C ILE A 59 -8.35 4.36 -13.01
N ALA A 60 -7.90 3.39 -13.82
CA ALA A 60 -6.88 3.64 -14.85
C ALA A 60 -7.37 4.66 -15.89
N ILE A 61 -8.61 4.53 -16.36
CA ILE A 61 -9.24 5.47 -17.31
C ILE A 61 -9.31 6.88 -16.72
N GLY A 62 -9.93 7.03 -15.54
CA GLY A 62 -10.06 8.34 -14.89
C GLY A 62 -8.70 8.97 -14.55
N ALA A 63 -7.73 8.17 -14.12
CA ALA A 63 -6.37 8.64 -13.85
C ALA A 63 -5.63 9.09 -15.12
N PHE A 64 -5.90 8.48 -16.27
CA PHE A 64 -5.31 8.91 -17.55
C PHE A 64 -5.80 10.33 -17.91
N HIS A 65 -7.10 10.58 -17.76
CA HIS A 65 -7.70 11.89 -18.01
C HIS A 65 -7.21 12.95 -17.02
N ALA A 66 -7.04 12.57 -15.74
CA ALA A 66 -6.44 13.43 -14.73
C ALA A 66 -4.99 13.81 -15.09
N MET A 67 -4.17 12.81 -15.48
CA MET A 67 -2.78 13.03 -15.89
C MET A 67 -2.70 13.98 -17.09
N LYS A 68 -3.56 13.81 -18.10
CA LYS A 68 -3.68 14.72 -19.26
C LYS A 68 -3.96 16.16 -18.88
N LYS A 69 -4.64 16.39 -17.75
CA LYS A 69 -4.92 17.72 -17.19
C LYS A 69 -3.88 18.18 -16.16
N GLY A 70 -2.77 17.46 -16.02
CA GLY A 70 -1.69 17.82 -15.09
C GLY A 70 -1.96 17.46 -13.63
N ILE A 71 -2.92 16.56 -13.38
CA ILE A 71 -3.35 16.12 -12.04
C ILE A 71 -2.78 14.73 -11.79
N LEU A 72 -1.97 14.57 -10.73
CA LEU A 72 -1.43 13.27 -10.35
C LEU A 72 -2.47 12.46 -9.55
N THR A 73 -2.66 11.21 -9.94
CA THR A 73 -3.43 10.23 -9.16
C THR A 73 -2.49 9.34 -8.34
N SER A 74 -2.61 9.40 -7.02
CA SER A 74 -1.98 8.45 -6.11
C SER A 74 -2.98 7.37 -5.73
N ALA A 75 -2.59 6.11 -5.87
CA ALA A 75 -3.45 4.96 -5.63
C ALA A 75 -2.83 3.96 -4.65
N SER A 76 -3.67 3.20 -3.94
CA SER A 76 -3.20 2.11 -3.08
C SER A 76 -2.87 0.85 -3.89
N GLY A 77 -1.79 0.13 -3.55
CA GLY A 77 -1.41 -1.10 -4.26
C GLY A 77 -2.32 -2.32 -4.04
N GLY A 78 -3.15 -2.31 -2.98
CA GLY A 78 -3.99 -3.44 -2.58
C GLY A 78 -3.48 -4.17 -1.33
N ASN A 79 -4.31 -5.07 -0.78
CA ASN A 79 -4.04 -5.76 0.50
C ASN A 79 -4.04 -7.30 0.35
N GLU A 80 -3.73 -7.81 -0.84
CA GLU A 80 -3.76 -9.23 -1.19
C GLU A 80 -2.36 -9.89 -1.18
N GLY A 81 -1.34 -9.24 -0.60
CA GLY A 81 0.06 -9.67 -0.63
C GLY A 81 0.33 -11.05 -0.02
N ARG A 82 -0.54 -11.51 0.89
CA ARG A 82 -0.45 -12.86 1.47
C ARG A 82 -0.76 -13.97 0.46
N ASN A 83 -1.32 -13.61 -0.70
CA ASN A 83 -1.56 -14.54 -1.81
C ASN A 83 -0.35 -14.65 -2.75
N GLY A 84 0.76 -13.96 -2.47
CA GLY A 84 2.01 -14.01 -3.22
C GLY A 84 2.22 -12.83 -4.17
N ARG A 85 3.08 -13.06 -5.17
CA ARG A 85 3.43 -12.08 -6.23
C ARG A 85 2.27 -11.87 -7.21
N GLY A 86 2.27 -10.73 -7.91
CA GLY A 86 1.27 -10.38 -8.92
C GLY A 86 -0.10 -10.02 -8.32
N THR A 87 -0.10 -9.53 -7.08
CA THR A 87 -1.31 -9.20 -6.31
C THR A 87 -1.61 -7.70 -6.28
N VAL A 88 -0.72 -6.87 -6.82
CA VAL A 88 -0.96 -5.43 -7.02
C VAL A 88 -2.11 -5.22 -8.00
N SER A 89 -3.04 -4.33 -7.67
CA SER A 89 -4.29 -4.13 -8.42
C SER A 89 -4.28 -2.86 -9.27
N ASN A 90 -3.96 -1.72 -8.68
CA ASN A 90 -3.73 -0.49 -9.41
C ASN A 90 -2.34 -0.55 -10.05
N VAL A 91 -2.28 -0.60 -11.38
CA VAL A 91 -1.01 -0.84 -12.09
C VAL A 91 -0.72 0.11 -13.25
N ALA A 92 -1.63 1.03 -13.57
CA ALA A 92 -1.42 1.95 -14.68
C ALA A 92 -0.13 2.79 -14.51
N PRO A 93 0.70 2.93 -15.55
CA PRO A 93 1.96 3.68 -15.47
C PRO A 93 1.81 5.18 -15.19
N TRP A 94 0.64 5.76 -15.46
CA TRP A 94 0.34 7.16 -15.14
C TRP A 94 -0.19 7.36 -13.70
N MET A 95 -0.20 6.31 -12.86
CA MET A 95 -0.56 6.39 -11.44
C MET A 95 0.65 6.16 -10.53
N LEU A 96 0.68 6.86 -9.39
CA LEU A 96 1.66 6.63 -8.33
C LEU A 96 1.09 5.68 -7.27
N VAL A 97 1.58 4.43 -7.28
CA VAL A 97 1.02 3.31 -6.54
C VAL A 97 1.84 3.00 -5.29
N SER A 98 1.21 3.07 -4.12
CA SER A 98 1.89 2.90 -2.83
C SER A 98 1.71 1.50 -2.22
N ALA A 99 2.82 0.90 -1.78
CA ALA A 99 2.85 -0.17 -0.78
C ALA A 99 2.68 0.37 0.64
N ALA A 100 2.28 -0.50 1.56
CA ALA A 100 2.16 -0.19 2.98
C ALA A 100 3.36 -0.72 3.78
N SER A 101 4.04 0.16 4.49
CA SER A 101 5.11 -0.19 5.44
C SER A 101 4.74 0.15 6.88
N SER A 102 5.41 -0.54 7.81
CA SER A 102 5.38 -0.24 9.24
C SER A 102 6.11 1.06 9.58
N ILE A 103 5.75 1.61 10.73
CA ILE A 103 6.49 2.68 11.41
C ILE A 103 7.20 2.12 12.63
N ASP A 104 8.09 2.92 13.22
CA ASP A 104 8.83 2.57 14.43
C ASP A 104 7.93 2.34 15.66
N ARG A 105 6.72 2.88 15.67
CA ARG A 105 5.70 2.53 16.66
C ARG A 105 5.02 1.21 16.30
N ARG A 106 5.15 0.22 17.18
CA ARG A 106 4.41 -1.04 17.14
C ARG A 106 3.45 -1.14 18.32
N ILE A 107 2.20 -1.52 18.06
CA ILE A 107 1.20 -1.76 19.11
C ILE A 107 1.19 -3.26 19.45
N ILE A 108 1.25 -3.57 20.75
CA ILE A 108 1.15 -4.93 21.25
C ILE A 108 0.15 -5.02 22.40
N ASP A 109 -0.40 -6.22 22.56
CA ASP A 109 -1.22 -6.61 23.69
C ASP A 109 -0.57 -7.78 24.42
N THR A 110 -0.88 -7.90 25.71
CA THR A 110 -0.37 -8.99 26.51
C THR A 110 -1.48 -9.71 27.26
N VAL A 111 -1.34 -11.04 27.34
CA VAL A 111 -2.10 -11.89 28.25
C VAL A 111 -1.15 -12.30 29.37
N VAL A 112 -1.48 -11.92 30.60
CA VAL A 112 -0.77 -12.37 31.79
C VAL A 112 -1.50 -13.57 32.37
N ILE A 113 -0.81 -14.68 32.47
CA ILE A 113 -1.28 -15.89 33.14
C ILE A 113 -0.90 -15.80 34.62
N GLU A 114 -1.73 -16.37 35.52
CA GLU A 114 -1.49 -16.35 36.97
C GLU A 114 -0.10 -16.86 37.40
N ASP A 115 0.49 -17.79 36.64
CA ASP A 115 1.84 -18.31 36.88
C ASP A 115 2.97 -17.36 36.45
N GLY A 116 2.64 -16.11 36.08
CA GLY A 116 3.57 -15.06 35.69
C GLY A 116 3.98 -15.08 34.22
N ARG A 117 3.60 -16.12 33.45
CA ARG A 117 3.88 -16.16 32.01
C ARG A 117 3.09 -15.09 31.29
N THR A 118 3.74 -14.44 30.33
CA THR A 118 3.12 -13.41 29.48
C THR A 118 3.12 -13.88 28.03
N ILE A 119 1.94 -13.87 27.40
CA ILE A 119 1.80 -14.09 25.96
C ILE A 119 1.66 -12.72 25.29
N VAL A 120 2.50 -12.45 24.31
CA VAL A 120 2.44 -11.21 23.52
C VAL A 120 1.69 -11.48 22.22
N GLY A 121 0.74 -10.61 21.89
CA GLY A 121 -0.05 -10.67 20.67
C GLY A 121 -0.24 -9.31 20.01
N ALA A 122 -1.00 -9.32 18.92
CA ALA A 122 -1.29 -8.13 18.10
C ALA A 122 -2.80 -7.83 18.11
N SER A 123 -3.13 -6.59 18.49
CA SER A 123 -4.49 -6.04 18.51
C SER A 123 -4.47 -4.58 18.97
N ILE A 124 -5.59 -3.89 18.73
CA ILE A 124 -5.88 -2.57 19.27
C ILE A 124 -6.93 -2.74 20.38
N ASN A 125 -6.49 -3.10 21.57
CA ASN A 125 -7.32 -3.27 22.76
C ASN A 125 -7.40 -1.96 23.56
N THR A 126 -8.54 -1.29 23.44
CA THR A 126 -8.83 -0.07 24.19
C THR A 126 -9.47 -0.31 25.55
N PHE A 127 -9.83 -1.56 25.88
CA PHE A 127 -10.48 -1.87 27.14
C PHE A 127 -9.49 -1.68 28.31
N PRO A 128 -9.92 -1.08 29.44
CA PRO A 128 -9.08 -0.98 30.62
C PRO A 128 -8.64 -2.35 31.11
N THR A 129 -7.38 -2.46 31.54
CA THR A 129 -6.88 -3.67 32.19
C THR A 129 -7.71 -3.95 33.44
N GLN A 130 -8.36 -5.11 33.48
CA GLN A 130 -9.16 -5.53 34.63
C GLN A 130 -8.24 -6.00 35.76
N LYS A 131 -8.61 -5.78 37.02
CA LYS A 131 -7.86 -6.35 38.17
C LYS A 131 -8.08 -7.86 38.33
N LYS A 132 -9.20 -8.36 37.81
CA LYS A 132 -9.65 -9.74 37.98
C LYS A 132 -9.03 -10.66 36.93
N PHE A 133 -8.57 -11.83 37.35
CA PHE A 133 -8.22 -12.92 36.46
C PHE A 133 -9.46 -13.74 36.11
N TYR A 134 -9.56 -14.17 34.86
CA TYR A 134 -10.68 -14.94 34.35
C TYR A 134 -10.22 -16.35 33.97
N PRO A 135 -11.06 -17.38 34.15
CA PRO A 135 -10.76 -18.72 33.64
C PRO A 135 -10.46 -18.68 32.15
N PHE A 136 -9.34 -19.25 31.75
CA PHE A 136 -8.88 -19.34 30.38
C PHE A 136 -9.21 -20.73 29.83
N ILE A 137 -10.16 -20.80 28.92
CA ILE A 137 -10.61 -22.08 28.37
C ILE A 137 -10.08 -22.31 26.96
N TYR A 138 -9.63 -23.54 26.76
CA TYR A 138 -9.24 -24.05 25.45
C TYR A 138 -10.12 -25.24 25.10
N PHE A 139 -10.77 -25.15 23.95
CA PHE A 139 -11.58 -26.22 23.39
C PHE A 139 -10.73 -26.98 22.37
N GLY A 140 -9.76 -27.74 22.87
CA GLY A 140 -8.83 -28.49 22.03
C GLY A 140 -9.37 -29.85 21.58
N ASN A 141 -9.24 -30.13 20.27
CA ASN A 141 -9.39 -31.43 19.61
C ASN A 141 -10.62 -32.26 19.99
N GLY A 142 -11.75 -32.02 19.31
CA GLY A 142 -12.76 -33.08 19.09
C GLY A 142 -14.22 -32.65 19.23
N THR A 143 -14.53 -31.63 20.02
CA THR A 143 -15.90 -31.14 20.21
C THR A 143 -15.87 -29.65 20.53
N PHE A 144 -16.52 -28.86 19.66
CA PHE A 144 -16.99 -27.47 19.81
C PHE A 144 -16.21 -26.50 20.71
N PRO A 145 -15.85 -25.29 20.23
CA PRO A 145 -16.58 -24.50 19.26
C PRO A 145 -15.92 -24.48 17.87
N PRO A 146 -16.63 -24.01 16.84
CA PRO A 146 -16.13 -24.03 15.46
C PRO A 146 -14.80 -23.29 15.32
N ARG A 147 -14.05 -23.61 14.25
CA ARG A 147 -13.01 -22.72 13.72
C ARG A 147 -13.51 -21.27 13.80
N GLY A 148 -12.81 -20.42 14.56
CA GLY A 148 -13.12 -19.00 14.71
C GLY A 148 -14.03 -18.60 15.88
N CYS A 149 -14.53 -19.53 16.71
CA CYS A 149 -15.40 -19.22 17.87
C CYS A 149 -16.65 -18.40 17.51
N THR A 150 -17.29 -18.71 16.38
CA THR A 150 -18.43 -17.93 15.85
C THR A 150 -19.78 -18.36 16.41
N GLN A 151 -19.93 -19.65 16.73
CA GLN A 151 -21.13 -20.22 17.38
C GLN A 151 -20.71 -20.90 18.67
N LEU A 152 -21.01 -20.26 19.80
CA LEU A 152 -20.57 -20.68 21.12
C LEU A 152 -21.76 -21.03 21.99
N ASP A 153 -21.64 -22.10 22.77
CA ASP A 153 -22.54 -22.33 23.89
C ASP A 153 -22.25 -21.30 24.99
N LYS A 154 -23.23 -20.43 25.24
CA LYS A 154 -23.14 -19.37 26.25
C LYS A 154 -22.78 -19.91 27.63
N ASN A 155 -23.28 -21.09 27.99
CA ASN A 155 -23.03 -21.69 29.31
C ASN A 155 -21.56 -22.08 29.48
N LEU A 156 -20.87 -22.43 28.38
CA LEU A 156 -19.48 -22.83 28.42
C LEU A 156 -18.52 -21.63 28.44
N VAL A 157 -18.90 -20.49 27.86
CA VAL A 157 -17.98 -19.35 27.63
C VAL A 157 -18.24 -18.12 28.50
N LYS A 158 -19.44 -17.97 29.06
CA LYS A 158 -19.80 -16.80 29.86
C LYS A 158 -18.83 -16.62 31.04
N GLY A 159 -18.27 -15.41 31.18
CA GLY A 159 -17.37 -15.07 32.29
C GLY A 159 -15.94 -15.59 32.14
N LYS A 160 -15.50 -15.94 30.93
CA LYS A 160 -14.20 -16.60 30.67
C LYS A 160 -13.45 -15.95 29.51
N ILE A 161 -12.13 -16.16 29.48
CA ILE A 161 -11.30 -15.89 28.30
C ILE A 161 -11.24 -17.15 27.45
N VAL A 162 -11.45 -17.01 26.13
CA VAL A 162 -11.53 -18.16 25.21
C VAL A 162 -10.35 -18.18 24.26
N LEU A 163 -9.66 -19.32 24.14
CA LEU A 163 -8.68 -19.58 23.10
C LEU A 163 -9.36 -20.15 21.85
N CYS A 164 -9.26 -19.42 20.74
CA CYS A 164 -9.84 -19.76 19.45
C CYS A 164 -8.76 -20.23 18.47
N GLY A 165 -9.03 -21.32 17.75
CA GLY A 165 -8.08 -21.92 16.81
C GLY A 165 -7.85 -21.15 15.51
N SER A 166 -8.61 -20.08 15.26
CA SER A 166 -8.44 -19.17 14.12
C SER A 166 -8.99 -17.79 14.45
N PRO A 167 -8.63 -16.73 13.69
CA PRO A 167 -9.17 -15.39 13.89
C PRO A 167 -10.66 -15.31 13.57
N SER A 168 -11.37 -14.37 14.21
CA SER A 168 -12.73 -13.94 13.86
C SER A 168 -12.92 -12.47 14.22
N ASN A 169 -14.08 -11.88 13.94
CA ASN A 169 -14.38 -10.49 14.32
C ASN A 169 -14.74 -10.31 15.81
N GLY A 170 -14.70 -11.38 16.62
CA GLY A 170 -15.02 -11.33 18.06
C GLY A 170 -16.51 -11.22 18.41
N SER A 171 -17.42 -11.06 17.44
CA SER A 171 -18.84 -10.85 17.70
C SER A 171 -19.52 -12.04 18.41
N GLY A 172 -19.23 -13.27 17.99
CA GLY A 172 -19.77 -14.48 18.62
C GLY A 172 -19.36 -14.62 20.10
N LEU A 173 -18.12 -14.24 20.41
CA LEU A 173 -17.58 -14.23 21.77
C LEU A 173 -18.27 -13.19 22.65
N LEU A 174 -18.42 -11.97 22.14
CA LEU A 174 -19.17 -10.91 22.82
C LEU A 174 -20.62 -11.35 23.11
N LEU A 175 -21.34 -11.83 22.09
CA LEU A 175 -22.74 -12.25 22.21
C LEU A 175 -22.94 -13.45 23.14
N ALA A 176 -21.91 -14.28 23.32
CA ALA A 176 -21.93 -15.40 24.22
C ALA A 176 -21.49 -15.05 25.66
N GLY A 177 -21.07 -13.80 25.91
CA GLY A 177 -20.69 -13.30 27.22
C GLY A 177 -19.27 -13.65 27.65
N ALA A 178 -18.36 -13.88 26.71
CA ALA A 178 -16.94 -14.03 27.00
C ALA A 178 -16.34 -12.72 27.52
N GLU A 179 -15.39 -12.83 28.44
CA GLU A 179 -14.68 -11.68 29.05
C GLU A 179 -13.45 -11.28 28.22
N GLY A 180 -12.99 -12.19 27.36
CA GLY A 180 -11.98 -11.89 26.37
C GLY A 180 -11.67 -13.06 25.44
N ALA A 181 -10.79 -12.84 24.48
CA ALA A 181 -10.42 -13.86 23.52
C ALA A 181 -8.95 -13.82 23.13
N VAL A 182 -8.36 -15.00 22.98
CA VAL A 182 -7.06 -15.19 22.35
C VAL A 182 -7.30 -15.97 21.08
N MET A 183 -6.90 -15.44 19.93
CA MET A 183 -7.15 -16.10 18.66
C MET A 183 -5.82 -16.47 18.00
N LEU A 184 -5.70 -17.73 17.60
CA LEU A 184 -4.52 -18.19 16.89
C LEU A 184 -4.54 -17.67 15.46
N ASP A 185 -3.47 -17.04 15.02
CA ASP A 185 -3.23 -16.68 13.63
C ASP A 185 -1.84 -17.14 13.23
N LYS A 186 -1.76 -18.16 12.38
CA LYS A 186 -0.47 -18.70 11.94
C LYS A 186 0.24 -17.81 10.91
N ARG A 187 -0.42 -16.74 10.45
CA ARG A 187 0.15 -15.76 9.52
C ARG A 187 1.11 -14.81 10.25
N ILE A 188 1.84 -14.01 9.49
CA ILE A 188 2.68 -12.95 10.03
C ILE A 188 1.77 -11.91 10.72
N LEU A 189 2.03 -11.68 12.01
CA LEU A 189 1.33 -10.70 12.85
C LEU A 189 2.08 -9.37 12.87
N ASP A 190 2.00 -8.66 11.75
CA ASP A 190 2.64 -7.37 11.51
C ASP A 190 1.62 -6.23 11.36
N SER A 191 0.36 -6.47 11.73
CA SER A 191 -0.70 -5.46 11.78
C SER A 191 -1.72 -5.82 12.85
N SER A 192 -2.15 -4.82 13.63
CA SER A 192 -3.17 -5.00 14.66
C SER A 192 -4.59 -4.68 14.17
N SER A 193 -5.59 -5.26 14.84
CA SER A 193 -7.02 -5.00 14.62
C SER A 193 -7.75 -4.76 15.93
N SER A 194 -8.82 -3.98 15.89
CA SER A 194 -9.73 -3.75 17.02
C SER A 194 -10.82 -4.83 17.07
N PHE A 195 -11.17 -5.25 18.28
CA PHE A 195 -12.25 -6.23 18.54
C PHE A 195 -13.29 -5.66 19.51
N PRO A 196 -14.56 -6.13 19.47
CA PRO A 196 -15.64 -5.57 20.29
C PRO A 196 -15.64 -6.04 21.75
N LEU A 197 -14.60 -6.78 22.16
CA LEU A 197 -14.27 -7.22 23.52
C LEU A 197 -12.73 -7.26 23.67
N PRO A 198 -12.17 -7.35 24.89
CA PRO A 198 -10.74 -7.55 25.07
C PRO A 198 -10.26 -8.79 24.31
N ALA A 199 -9.42 -8.61 23.29
CA ALA A 199 -8.95 -9.72 22.48
C ALA A 199 -7.65 -9.40 21.76
N LEU A 200 -6.89 -10.45 21.46
CA LEU A 200 -5.62 -10.37 20.73
C LEU A 200 -5.38 -11.59 19.84
N LEU A 201 -4.61 -11.37 18.77
CA LEU A 201 -4.11 -12.42 17.90
C LEU A 201 -2.73 -12.89 18.38
N VAL A 202 -2.47 -14.19 18.38
CA VAL A 202 -1.17 -14.76 18.74
C VAL A 202 -0.72 -15.80 17.69
N GLY A 203 0.57 -15.86 17.42
CA GLY A 203 1.14 -16.79 16.44
C GLY A 203 1.11 -18.26 16.89
N TYR A 204 1.18 -18.46 18.20
CA TYR A 204 1.23 -19.77 18.84
C TYR A 204 0.76 -19.65 20.30
N SER A 205 0.24 -20.75 20.85
CA SER A 205 -0.08 -20.86 22.28
C SER A 205 0.23 -22.28 22.73
N GLU A 206 1.01 -22.42 23.81
CA GLU A 206 1.16 -23.70 24.51
C GLU A 206 -0.10 -23.96 25.32
N GLY A 207 -0.92 -24.92 24.88
CA GLY A 207 -2.16 -25.28 25.55
C GLY A 207 -1.89 -26.03 26.86
N LYS A 208 -1.78 -25.33 27.98
CA LYS A 208 -2.05 -25.91 29.30
C LYS A 208 -3.55 -25.83 29.63
N ARG A 209 -4.09 -26.84 30.31
CA ARG A 209 -5.52 -26.87 30.67
C ARG A 209 -5.81 -25.84 31.76
N ASN A 210 -6.76 -24.96 31.47
CA ASN A 210 -7.50 -24.11 32.41
C ASN A 210 -6.67 -23.19 33.34
N PRO A 211 -5.68 -22.42 32.86
CA PRO A 211 -5.13 -21.34 33.69
C PRO A 211 -6.18 -20.24 33.94
N VAL A 212 -5.94 -19.34 34.89
CA VAL A 212 -6.64 -18.05 34.91
C VAL A 212 -5.71 -16.98 34.32
N ALA A 213 -6.29 -16.04 33.57
CA ALA A 213 -5.53 -15.05 32.81
C ALA A 213 -6.19 -13.67 32.84
N ASN A 214 -5.41 -12.65 32.48
CA ASN A 214 -5.86 -11.28 32.34
C ASN A 214 -5.34 -10.70 31.03
N ILE A 215 -6.20 -10.00 30.27
CA ILE A 215 -5.82 -9.32 29.03
C ILE A 215 -5.56 -7.86 29.35
N HIS A 216 -4.34 -7.40 29.10
CA HIS A 216 -3.96 -6.02 29.33
C HIS A 216 -4.36 -5.12 28.16
N LYS A 217 -4.62 -3.85 28.46
CA LYS A 217 -4.73 -2.79 27.47
C LYS A 217 -3.47 -2.71 26.60
N SER A 218 -3.63 -2.34 25.34
CA SER A 218 -2.50 -2.14 24.42
C SER A 218 -1.47 -1.16 24.94
N ILE A 219 -0.20 -1.49 24.65
CA ILE A 219 0.95 -0.59 24.82
C ILE A 219 1.69 -0.43 23.50
N THR A 220 2.46 0.65 23.40
CA THR A 220 3.31 0.93 22.25
C THR A 220 4.76 0.60 22.56
N LEU A 221 5.45 -0.05 21.62
CA LEU A 221 6.88 -0.30 21.65
C LEU A 221 7.57 0.36 20.45
N PHE A 222 8.88 0.58 20.58
CA PHE A 222 9.74 0.98 19.48
C PHE A 222 10.24 -0.26 18.73
N ASP A 223 10.05 -0.32 17.42
CA ASP A 223 10.52 -1.36 16.52
C ASP A 223 11.65 -0.83 15.63
N SER A 224 12.88 -1.21 15.96
CA SER A 224 14.08 -0.80 15.23
C SER A 224 14.20 -1.40 13.83
N LYS A 225 13.34 -2.36 13.45
CA LYS A 225 13.33 -2.93 12.10
C LYS A 225 12.54 -2.08 11.11
N ALA A 226 11.71 -1.16 11.59
CA ALA A 226 10.91 -0.31 10.72
C ALA A 226 11.78 0.61 9.84
N PRO A 227 11.35 0.94 8.60
CA PRO A 227 10.12 0.47 7.95
C PRO A 227 10.26 -0.94 7.37
N VAL A 228 9.22 -1.76 7.55
CA VAL A 228 9.08 -3.09 6.91
C VAL A 228 7.76 -3.13 6.15
N VAL A 229 7.78 -3.61 4.91
CA VAL A 229 6.56 -3.74 4.11
C VAL A 229 5.65 -4.79 4.74
N ALA A 230 4.39 -4.41 4.97
CA ALA A 230 3.42 -5.28 5.61
C ALA A 230 3.10 -6.52 4.77
N SER A 231 2.84 -7.65 5.43
CA SER A 231 2.51 -8.94 4.83
C SER A 231 1.27 -8.89 3.97
N PHE A 232 0.29 -8.05 4.32
CA PHE A 232 -0.91 -7.84 3.52
C PHE A 232 -0.65 -6.98 2.28
N SER A 233 0.35 -6.11 2.28
CA SER A 233 0.56 -5.17 1.17
C SER A 233 0.77 -5.97 -0.12
N SER A 234 -0.05 -5.70 -1.14
CA SER A 234 0.07 -6.38 -2.42
C SER A 234 1.47 -6.25 -3.02
N ARG A 235 1.85 -7.25 -3.83
CA ARG A 235 3.17 -7.38 -4.45
C ARG A 235 3.08 -7.29 -5.96
N GLY A 236 4.12 -6.74 -6.57
CA GLY A 236 4.39 -6.89 -7.99
C GLY A 236 4.62 -8.36 -8.39
N PRO A 237 4.83 -8.65 -9.68
CA PRO A 237 4.95 -7.66 -10.77
C PRO A 237 3.61 -7.04 -11.18
N ASN A 238 3.68 -6.00 -12.01
CA ASN A 238 2.54 -5.54 -12.79
C ASN A 238 2.12 -6.65 -13.76
N MET A 239 0.90 -7.16 -13.63
CA MET A 239 0.41 -8.28 -14.44
C MET A 239 -0.10 -7.87 -15.83
N ILE A 240 -0.26 -6.56 -16.08
CA ILE A 240 -0.69 -6.01 -17.37
C ILE A 240 0.52 -5.64 -18.22
N THR A 241 1.47 -4.90 -17.64
CA THR A 241 2.73 -4.51 -18.29
C THR A 241 3.91 -4.87 -17.38
N PRO A 242 4.42 -6.12 -17.41
CA PRO A 242 5.46 -6.61 -16.48
C PRO A 242 6.78 -5.84 -16.50
N ASN A 243 7.08 -5.14 -17.60
CA ASN A 243 8.27 -4.30 -17.74
C ASN A 243 8.16 -2.93 -17.04
N ILE A 244 6.98 -2.59 -16.48
CA ILE A 244 6.80 -1.45 -15.59
C ILE A 244 6.66 -1.98 -14.16
N LEU A 245 7.66 -1.67 -13.33
CA LEU A 245 7.70 -2.08 -11.93
C LEU A 245 6.51 -1.50 -11.16
N LYS A 246 5.83 -2.34 -10.36
CA LYS A 246 4.84 -1.93 -9.35
C LYS A 246 5.04 -2.75 -8.07
N PRO A 247 4.71 -2.22 -6.88
CA PRO A 247 4.32 -0.84 -6.60
C PRO A 247 5.48 0.14 -6.84
N ASP A 248 5.20 1.44 -6.88
CA ASP A 248 6.22 2.46 -7.19
C ASP A 248 7.02 2.89 -5.95
N ILE A 249 6.36 2.92 -4.80
CA ILE A 249 6.91 3.48 -3.55
C ILE A 249 6.26 2.84 -2.33
N SER A 250 6.92 2.86 -1.18
CA SER A 250 6.36 2.44 0.10
C SER A 250 6.13 3.63 1.03
N ALA A 251 5.03 3.62 1.79
CA ALA A 251 4.71 4.65 2.76
C ALA A 251 4.01 4.07 4.00
N PRO A 252 3.96 4.82 5.13
CA PRO A 252 3.32 4.36 6.36
C PRO A 252 1.87 3.93 6.14
N GLY A 253 1.59 2.65 6.34
CA GLY A 253 0.27 2.06 6.13
C GLY A 253 -0.14 1.05 7.20
N VAL A 254 0.67 0.84 8.23
CA VAL A 254 0.37 -0.06 9.35
C VAL A 254 0.06 0.75 10.59
N GLU A 255 -1.05 0.43 11.25
CA GLU A 255 -1.46 1.01 12.53
C GLU A 255 -1.48 2.55 12.52
N ILE A 256 -2.06 3.14 11.48
CA ILE A 256 -2.14 4.59 11.31
C ILE A 256 -3.35 5.13 12.06
N LEU A 257 -3.13 6.16 12.89
CA LEU A 257 -4.18 6.86 13.62
C LEU A 257 -4.70 8.04 12.79
N ALA A 258 -5.99 8.04 12.49
CA ALA A 258 -6.65 9.11 11.72
C ALA A 258 -8.07 9.39 12.25
N ALA A 259 -8.66 10.48 11.80
CA ALA A 259 -10.02 10.86 12.18
C ALA A 259 -11.02 9.77 11.80
N TRP A 260 -12.02 9.57 12.66
CA TRP A 260 -13.04 8.53 12.49
C TRP A 260 -14.42 9.09 12.81
N SER A 261 -15.44 8.61 12.12
CA SER A 261 -16.82 9.01 12.41
C SER A 261 -17.23 8.45 13.77
N PRO A 262 -17.75 9.26 14.71
CA PRO A 262 -18.23 8.77 16.01
C PRO A 262 -19.45 7.86 15.89
N LYS A 263 -20.08 7.78 14.69
CA LYS A 263 -21.17 6.86 14.38
C LYS A 263 -20.71 5.55 13.73
N ALA A 264 -19.45 5.46 13.30
CA ALA A 264 -18.91 4.26 12.69
C ALA A 264 -18.31 3.35 13.77
N SER A 265 -18.50 2.05 13.63
CA SER A 265 -17.84 1.06 14.48
C SER A 265 -16.32 1.18 14.38
N MET A 266 -15.63 1.05 15.51
CA MET A 266 -14.17 1.02 15.56
C MET A 266 -13.57 -0.36 15.26
N SER A 267 -14.39 -1.41 15.24
CA SER A 267 -13.99 -2.79 14.94
C SER A 267 -14.70 -3.32 13.69
N ASN A 268 -14.35 -4.54 13.26
CA ASN A 268 -15.03 -5.22 12.16
C ASN A 268 -16.41 -5.79 12.56
N TYR A 269 -16.94 -5.40 13.73
CA TYR A 269 -18.29 -5.72 14.15
C TYR A 269 -19.17 -4.47 14.05
N PRO A 270 -20.16 -4.43 13.12
CA PRO A 270 -20.98 -3.24 12.91
C PRO A 270 -21.78 -2.76 14.12
N ASN A 271 -22.13 -3.66 15.05
CA ASN A 271 -22.88 -3.32 16.26
C ASN A 271 -21.97 -3.06 17.49
N ASP A 272 -20.67 -2.88 17.29
CA ASP A 272 -19.80 -2.36 18.35
C ASP A 272 -20.23 -0.93 18.69
N THR A 273 -20.67 -0.73 19.93
CA THR A 273 -21.29 0.53 20.36
C THR A 273 -20.27 1.58 20.81
N ARG A 274 -18.97 1.24 20.82
CA ARG A 274 -17.92 2.19 21.20
C ARG A 274 -17.81 3.30 20.17
N SER A 275 -17.86 4.54 20.66
CA SER A 275 -17.70 5.74 19.85
C SER A 275 -16.30 6.33 20.06
N VAL A 276 -15.60 6.60 18.96
CA VAL A 276 -14.25 7.18 18.96
C VAL A 276 -14.16 8.27 17.90
N MET A 277 -13.38 9.32 18.18
CA MET A 277 -13.10 10.40 17.22
C MET A 277 -11.91 10.08 16.31
N TYR A 278 -11.11 9.08 16.70
CA TYR A 278 -9.94 8.61 15.97
C TYR A 278 -9.90 7.09 16.03
N ASN A 279 -9.48 6.46 14.93
CA ASN A 279 -9.31 5.02 14.86
C ASN A 279 -7.91 4.68 14.35
N ILE A 280 -7.44 3.48 14.68
CA ILE A 280 -6.16 2.93 14.25
C ILE A 280 -6.46 1.78 13.29
N ILE A 281 -6.07 1.95 12.04
CA ILE A 281 -6.29 0.95 11.00
C ILE A 281 -5.04 0.77 10.15
N SER A 282 -5.00 -0.34 9.42
CA SER A 282 -3.89 -0.71 8.54
C SER A 282 -4.41 -0.98 7.13
N GLY A 283 -3.59 -0.67 6.13
CA GLY A 283 -3.88 -0.91 4.72
C GLY A 283 -2.99 -0.07 3.81
N THR A 284 -2.82 -0.50 2.55
CA THR A 284 -2.31 0.40 1.49
C THR A 284 -3.21 1.62 1.31
N SER A 285 -4.49 1.52 1.70
CA SER A 285 -5.43 2.63 1.83
C SER A 285 -4.97 3.73 2.80
N MET A 286 -4.10 3.42 3.76
CA MET A 286 -3.51 4.40 4.68
C MET A 286 -2.17 4.94 4.16
N ALA A 287 -1.44 4.14 3.36
CA ALA A 287 -0.20 4.57 2.71
C ALA A 287 -0.45 5.57 1.57
N CYS A 288 -1.48 5.31 0.75
CA CYS A 288 -1.88 6.17 -0.37
C CYS A 288 -2.06 7.66 0.03
N PRO A 289 -2.81 8.03 1.07
CA PRO A 289 -2.96 9.43 1.46
C PRO A 289 -1.67 10.06 2.02
N HIS A 290 -0.72 9.28 2.54
CA HIS A 290 0.61 9.82 2.88
C HIS A 290 1.38 10.22 1.62
N VAL A 291 1.36 9.37 0.58
CA VAL A 291 1.98 9.67 -0.72
C VAL A 291 1.28 10.84 -1.40
N SER A 292 -0.05 10.88 -1.37
CA SER A 292 -0.86 11.99 -1.91
C SER A 292 -0.52 13.31 -1.22
N GLY A 293 -0.36 13.28 0.11
CA GLY A 293 0.06 14.43 0.89
C GLY A 293 1.47 14.91 0.55
N ALA A 294 2.41 14.00 0.32
CA ALA A 294 3.75 14.36 -0.14
C ALA A 294 3.73 14.94 -1.57
N ALA A 295 2.91 14.40 -2.46
CA ALA A 295 2.72 14.95 -3.80
C ALA A 295 2.12 16.37 -3.77
N ALA A 296 1.10 16.61 -2.93
CA ALA A 296 0.52 17.94 -2.74
C ALA A 296 1.53 18.92 -2.12
N PHE A 297 2.36 18.44 -1.18
CA PHE A 297 3.45 19.23 -0.62
C PHE A 297 4.43 19.66 -1.74
N LEU A 298 4.89 18.74 -2.60
CA LEU A 298 5.75 19.08 -3.72
C LEU A 298 5.09 20.05 -4.71
N LYS A 299 3.84 19.81 -5.08
CA LYS A 299 3.08 20.68 -5.99
C LYS A 299 2.98 22.12 -5.46
N SER A 300 2.95 22.32 -4.14
CA SER A 300 2.92 23.65 -3.54
C SER A 300 4.23 24.44 -3.69
N PHE A 301 5.37 23.74 -3.78
CA PHE A 301 6.69 24.36 -4.02
C PHE A 301 7.04 24.40 -5.51
N HIS A 302 6.53 23.46 -6.29
CA HIS A 302 6.75 23.32 -7.72
C HIS A 302 5.42 23.28 -8.51
N PRO A 303 4.67 24.40 -8.59
CA PRO A 303 3.31 24.40 -9.16
C PRO A 303 3.24 23.97 -10.62
N LYS A 304 4.34 24.15 -11.37
CA LYS A 304 4.44 23.86 -12.80
C LYS A 304 4.89 22.43 -13.12
N TRP A 305 5.30 21.64 -12.13
CA TRP A 305 5.71 20.27 -12.39
C TRP A 305 4.53 19.43 -12.86
N SER A 306 4.81 18.58 -13.86
CA SER A 306 3.89 17.58 -14.36
C SER A 306 3.63 16.50 -13.29
N PRO A 307 2.57 15.69 -13.45
CA PRO A 307 2.37 14.49 -12.64
C PRO A 307 3.58 13.55 -12.65
N ALA A 308 4.20 13.35 -13.81
CA ALA A 308 5.37 12.47 -13.97
C ALA A 308 6.62 13.02 -13.26
N ALA A 309 6.86 14.34 -13.32
CA ALA A 309 7.96 14.97 -12.59
C ALA A 309 7.80 14.84 -11.06
N ILE A 310 6.57 15.02 -10.53
CA ILE A 310 6.28 14.82 -9.10
C ILE A 310 6.46 13.34 -8.71
N MET A 311 5.95 12.43 -9.53
CA MET A 311 6.13 10.99 -9.33
C MET A 311 7.61 10.63 -9.31
N SER A 312 8.39 11.13 -10.27
CA SER A 312 9.83 10.93 -10.36
C SER A 312 10.53 11.44 -9.11
N ALA A 313 10.26 12.68 -8.68
CA ALA A 313 10.90 13.26 -7.51
C ALA A 313 10.65 12.42 -6.25
N LEU A 314 9.43 11.90 -6.07
CA LEU A 314 9.08 11.05 -4.94
C LEU A 314 9.78 9.68 -4.99
N MET A 315 9.91 9.09 -6.19
CA MET A 315 10.53 7.77 -6.37
C MET A 315 12.06 7.82 -6.27
N THR A 316 12.72 8.80 -6.89
CA THR A 316 14.19 8.85 -6.96
C THR A 316 14.86 9.31 -5.67
N THR A 317 14.08 9.86 -4.73
CA THR A 317 14.60 10.43 -3.46
C THR A 317 14.16 9.65 -2.22
N THR A 318 13.58 8.47 -2.39
CA THR A 318 13.20 7.57 -1.30
C THR A 318 14.38 7.26 -0.38
N THR A 319 14.07 6.91 0.86
CA THR A 319 15.02 6.24 1.74
C THR A 319 15.07 4.75 1.35
N PRO A 320 16.26 4.19 1.04
CA PRO A 320 16.39 2.77 0.71
C PRO A 320 15.84 1.86 1.81
N MET A 321 15.11 0.81 1.43
CA MET A 321 14.61 -0.21 2.37
C MET A 321 15.62 -1.35 2.50
N ASN A 322 15.61 -2.04 3.64
CA ASN A 322 16.54 -3.14 3.88
C ASN A 322 16.12 -4.39 3.08
N PRO A 323 16.87 -4.83 2.06
CA PRO A 323 16.47 -5.96 1.22
C PRO A 323 16.45 -7.29 1.99
N SER A 324 17.26 -7.44 3.05
CA SER A 324 17.28 -8.66 3.87
C SER A 324 15.99 -8.90 4.65
N LEU A 325 15.15 -7.87 4.80
CA LEU A 325 13.82 -7.97 5.42
C LEU A 325 12.70 -8.19 4.39
N HIS A 326 13.00 -8.18 3.09
CA HIS A 326 12.03 -8.17 2.01
C HIS A 326 12.46 -9.11 0.87
N GLN A 327 12.00 -10.36 0.92
CA GLN A 327 12.35 -11.38 -0.08
C GLN A 327 11.98 -10.96 -1.53
N ASP A 328 10.93 -10.15 -1.68
CA ASP A 328 10.44 -9.67 -2.98
C ASP A 328 11.09 -8.34 -3.43
N ALA A 329 11.98 -7.76 -2.63
CA ALA A 329 12.72 -6.53 -2.92
C ALA A 329 11.82 -5.42 -3.52
N GLU A 330 12.16 -4.89 -4.69
CA GLU A 330 11.44 -3.82 -5.38
C GLU A 330 9.98 -4.20 -5.72
N LEU A 331 9.65 -5.49 -5.88
CA LEU A 331 8.25 -5.95 -6.03
C LEU A 331 7.43 -5.80 -4.73
N ALA A 332 8.08 -5.55 -3.60
CA ALA A 332 7.43 -5.23 -2.33
C ALA A 332 7.33 -3.74 -2.06
N TYR A 333 8.43 -2.99 -2.23
CA TYR A 333 8.53 -1.58 -1.80
C TYR A 333 8.73 -0.55 -2.93
N GLY A 334 8.81 -0.99 -4.19
CA GLY A 334 9.13 -0.11 -5.30
C GLY A 334 10.51 0.54 -5.13
N ALA A 335 10.59 1.86 -5.29
CA ALA A 335 11.83 2.60 -5.12
C ALA A 335 12.28 2.71 -3.64
N GLY A 336 11.41 2.42 -2.67
CA GLY A 336 11.75 2.47 -1.24
C GLY A 336 10.77 3.29 -0.40
N GLN A 337 11.20 3.71 0.80
CA GLN A 337 10.35 4.44 1.73
C GLN A 337 10.27 5.93 1.35
N LEU A 338 9.05 6.44 1.28
CA LEU A 338 8.74 7.85 1.04
C LEU A 338 9.57 8.81 1.90
N ASN A 339 10.22 9.79 1.26
CA ASN A 339 10.97 10.87 1.90
C ASN A 339 10.57 12.24 1.31
N PRO A 340 9.55 12.91 1.87
CA PRO A 340 9.02 14.14 1.27
C PRO A 340 10.01 15.32 1.27
N ILE A 341 10.94 15.36 2.22
CA ILE A 341 11.90 16.46 2.35
C ILE A 341 12.96 16.39 1.26
N LYS A 342 13.51 15.19 0.99
CA LYS A 342 14.46 15.03 -0.11
C LYS A 342 13.81 15.25 -1.48
N ALA A 343 12.54 14.90 -1.62
CA ALA A 343 11.82 15.05 -2.88
C ALA A 343 11.59 16.52 -3.30
N LEU A 344 11.76 17.49 -2.39
CA LEU A 344 11.66 18.93 -2.73
C LEU A 344 12.73 19.36 -3.72
N ASP A 345 13.91 18.74 -3.68
CA ASP A 345 15.02 19.08 -4.56
C ASP A 345 15.70 17.79 -5.04
N PRO A 346 15.09 17.10 -6.02
CA PRO A 346 15.58 15.83 -6.52
C PRO A 346 16.79 15.98 -7.45
N GLY A 347 17.15 17.21 -7.84
CA GLY A 347 18.15 17.53 -8.87
C GLY A 347 17.69 17.17 -10.28
N LEU A 348 17.33 15.92 -10.51
CA LEU A 348 16.88 15.39 -11.80
C LEU A 348 15.49 14.72 -11.69
N VAL A 349 14.71 14.82 -12.76
CA VAL A 349 13.44 14.11 -12.91
C VAL A 349 13.34 13.38 -14.25
N TYR A 350 12.68 12.22 -14.24
CA TYR A 350 12.21 11.51 -15.43
C TYR A 350 10.81 12.01 -15.75
N ASP A 351 10.70 12.98 -16.64
CA ASP A 351 9.43 13.57 -17.04
C ASP A 351 8.79 12.79 -18.21
N ALA A 352 7.47 12.80 -18.28
CA ALA A 352 6.68 12.15 -19.32
C ALA A 352 5.37 12.92 -19.56
N ALA A 353 4.92 12.92 -20.80
CA ALA A 353 3.69 13.54 -21.25
C ALA A 353 2.70 12.50 -21.80
N GLU A 354 1.47 12.94 -22.09
CA GLU A 354 0.41 12.10 -22.66
C GLU A 354 0.88 11.26 -23.85
N LYS A 355 1.61 11.87 -24.79
CA LYS A 355 2.16 11.21 -25.98
C LYS A 355 3.05 10.00 -25.64
N ASP A 356 3.77 10.04 -24.53
CA ASP A 356 4.71 8.99 -24.14
C ASP A 356 3.94 7.77 -23.62
N TYR A 357 2.83 7.99 -22.90
CA TYR A 357 1.92 6.92 -22.48
C TYR A 357 1.12 6.34 -23.66
N VAL A 358 0.67 7.17 -24.60
CA VAL A 358 0.01 6.70 -25.83
C VAL A 358 0.98 5.85 -26.65
N GLN A 359 2.23 6.30 -26.80
CA GLN A 359 3.27 5.55 -27.50
C GLN A 359 3.56 4.20 -26.80
N MET A 360 3.66 4.19 -25.48
CA MET A 360 3.79 2.96 -24.70
C MET A 360 2.62 1.99 -24.95
N LEU A 361 1.38 2.47 -24.98
CA LEU A 361 0.21 1.63 -25.31
C LEU A 361 0.30 1.07 -26.75
N CYS A 362 0.76 1.87 -27.70
CA CYS A 362 1.00 1.39 -29.07
C CYS A 362 2.06 0.27 -29.11
N ASP A 363 3.16 0.45 -28.37
CA ASP A 363 4.26 -0.51 -28.31
C ASP A 363 3.86 -1.83 -27.61
N GLU A 364 2.90 -1.77 -26.68
CA GLU A 364 2.29 -2.96 -26.05
C GLU A 364 1.22 -3.64 -26.95
N GLY A 365 0.97 -3.11 -28.16
CA GLY A 365 0.09 -3.72 -29.14
C GLY A 365 -1.39 -3.34 -29.03
N TYR A 366 -1.73 -2.30 -28.24
CA TYR A 366 -3.10 -1.79 -28.21
C TYR A 366 -3.48 -1.17 -29.55
N ASN A 367 -4.65 -1.54 -30.08
CA ASN A 367 -5.13 -0.97 -31.33
C ASN A 367 -5.62 0.48 -31.15
N VAL A 368 -5.63 1.25 -32.24
CA VAL A 368 -6.01 2.67 -32.21
C VAL A 368 -7.45 2.88 -31.73
N SER A 369 -8.40 1.99 -32.07
CA SER A 369 -9.77 2.12 -31.58
C SER A 369 -9.86 2.02 -30.05
N THR A 370 -9.10 1.11 -29.45
CA THR A 370 -9.03 0.93 -28.00
C THR A 370 -8.35 2.13 -27.36
N ILE A 371 -7.19 2.57 -27.87
CA ILE A 371 -6.49 3.77 -27.38
C ILE A 371 -7.41 4.99 -27.34
N ARG A 372 -8.21 5.21 -28.39
CA ARG A 372 -9.14 6.36 -28.42
C ARG A 372 -10.24 6.29 -27.36
N LEU A 373 -10.57 5.10 -26.84
CA LEU A 373 -11.47 4.97 -25.69
C LEU A 373 -10.85 5.57 -24.42
N ILE A 374 -9.55 5.39 -24.19
CA ILE A 374 -8.89 5.95 -23.00
C ILE A 374 -8.45 7.40 -23.18
N THR A 375 -8.00 7.81 -24.38
CA THR A 375 -7.52 9.19 -24.59
C THR A 375 -8.66 10.20 -24.73
N GLY A 376 -9.85 9.73 -25.14
CA GLY A 376 -11.03 10.56 -25.39
C GLY A 376 -10.87 11.51 -26.59
N ASP A 377 -9.89 11.26 -27.47
CA ASP A 377 -9.58 12.09 -28.63
C ASP A 377 -9.11 11.28 -29.85
N ASN A 378 -8.57 11.95 -30.87
CA ASN A 378 -8.13 11.32 -32.13
C ASN A 378 -6.70 10.78 -32.08
N SER A 379 -6.16 10.49 -30.89
CA SER A 379 -4.83 9.88 -30.73
C SER A 379 -4.65 8.65 -31.63
N SER A 380 -3.42 8.46 -32.11
CA SER A 380 -3.03 7.40 -33.04
C SER A 380 -1.60 6.95 -32.78
N CYS A 381 -1.31 5.71 -33.13
CA CYS A 381 0.07 5.20 -33.14
C CYS A 381 0.81 5.72 -34.37
N SER A 382 1.99 6.30 -34.18
CA SER A 382 2.94 6.55 -35.26
C SER A 382 3.41 5.21 -35.83
N GLY A 383 3.25 5.00 -37.13
CA GLY A 383 3.39 3.68 -37.79
C GLY A 383 4.79 3.08 -37.89
N ASP A 384 5.79 3.58 -37.16
CA ASP A 384 7.20 3.22 -37.34
C ASP A 384 7.92 2.75 -36.06
N SER A 385 7.27 2.74 -34.89
CA SER A 385 7.94 2.34 -33.64
C SER A 385 7.77 0.85 -33.33
N ILE A 386 8.87 0.12 -33.37
CA ILE A 386 9.02 -1.21 -32.73
C ILE A 386 9.58 -0.95 -31.33
N GLY A 387 8.82 -0.25 -30.48
CA GLY A 387 9.23 0.07 -29.10
C GLY A 387 8.83 -1.02 -28.11
N SER A 388 9.10 -0.78 -26.84
CA SER A 388 8.58 -1.59 -25.72
C SER A 388 8.08 -0.67 -24.61
N ALA A 389 7.15 -1.10 -23.76
CA ALA A 389 6.81 -0.33 -22.56
C ALA A 389 8.03 0.01 -21.69
N SER A 390 9.10 -0.78 -21.75
CA SER A 390 10.39 -0.50 -21.10
C SER A 390 11.01 0.85 -21.50
N ASP A 391 10.66 1.39 -22.67
CA ASP A 391 11.14 2.67 -23.20
C ASP A 391 10.38 3.88 -22.67
N LEU A 392 9.24 3.68 -21.98
CA LEU A 392 8.59 4.74 -21.23
C LEU A 392 9.63 5.37 -20.30
N ASN A 393 9.69 6.71 -20.27
CA ASN A 393 10.65 7.46 -19.46
C ASN A 393 10.30 7.40 -17.96
N TYR A 394 10.36 6.20 -17.40
CA TYR A 394 9.88 5.86 -16.08
C TYR A 394 11.04 5.86 -15.06
N PRO A 395 10.82 6.28 -13.80
CA PRO A 395 11.89 6.38 -12.79
C PRO A 395 12.46 5.05 -12.30
N SER A 396 11.95 3.92 -12.82
CA SER A 396 12.46 2.57 -12.56
C SER A 396 12.61 1.79 -13.87
N MET A 397 13.38 0.71 -13.81
CA MET A 397 13.61 -0.21 -14.92
C MET A 397 13.28 -1.62 -14.46
N ALA A 398 12.41 -2.31 -15.19
CA ALA A 398 12.10 -3.71 -14.96
C ALA A 398 12.17 -4.46 -16.29
N LEU A 399 12.69 -5.68 -16.23
CA LEU A 399 12.75 -6.58 -17.37
C LEU A 399 12.12 -7.90 -16.96
N TYR A 400 11.04 -8.29 -17.64
CA TYR A 400 10.51 -9.63 -17.52
C TYR A 400 11.38 -10.61 -18.32
N VAL A 401 11.96 -11.58 -17.63
CA VAL A 401 12.76 -12.66 -18.22
C VAL A 401 12.17 -14.00 -17.82
N LYS A 402 12.13 -14.95 -18.75
CA LYS A 402 11.75 -16.32 -18.41
C LYS A 402 12.92 -17.00 -17.70
N PRO A 403 12.63 -17.97 -16.81
CA PRO A 403 13.68 -18.83 -16.26
C PRO A 403 14.54 -19.42 -17.39
N ASP A 404 15.84 -19.50 -17.15
CA ASP A 404 16.85 -20.10 -18.05
C ASP A 404 17.09 -19.38 -19.39
N GLU A 405 16.45 -18.23 -19.63
CA GLU A 405 16.79 -17.35 -20.77
C GLU A 405 17.91 -16.35 -20.39
N GLN A 406 18.73 -15.98 -21.38
CA GLN A 406 19.74 -14.94 -21.18
C GLN A 406 19.03 -13.60 -20.91
N VAL A 407 19.40 -12.95 -19.81
CA VAL A 407 18.91 -11.62 -19.46
C VAL A 407 19.48 -10.62 -20.47
N LYS A 408 18.63 -10.00 -21.30
CA LYS A 408 19.06 -8.93 -22.19
C LYS A 408 17.98 -7.87 -22.28
N GLY A 409 18.31 -6.64 -21.94
CA GLY A 409 17.40 -5.50 -21.97
C GLY A 409 18.13 -4.21 -22.31
N LYS A 410 17.40 -3.27 -22.91
CA LYS A 410 17.87 -1.92 -23.18
C LYS A 410 16.80 -0.94 -22.71
N PHE A 411 17.23 0.09 -22.00
CA PHE A 411 16.38 1.14 -21.47
C PHE A 411 16.90 2.49 -21.94
N SER A 412 16.06 3.25 -22.63
CA SER A 412 16.35 4.64 -22.95
C SER A 412 15.63 5.54 -21.95
N ARG A 413 16.35 6.50 -21.37
CA ARG A 413 15.79 7.48 -20.43
C ARG A 413 16.23 8.89 -20.80
N ILE A 414 15.38 9.86 -20.46
CA ILE A 414 15.68 11.28 -20.58
C ILE A 414 15.55 11.87 -19.18
N VAL A 415 16.60 12.50 -18.68
CA VAL A 415 16.57 13.18 -17.38
C VAL A 415 16.53 14.68 -17.60
N THR A 416 15.59 15.34 -16.94
CA THR A 416 15.46 16.80 -16.96
C THR A 416 16.04 17.36 -15.68
N ASN A 417 16.92 18.37 -15.80
CA ASN A 417 17.45 19.08 -14.64
C ASN A 417 16.41 20.04 -14.07
N VAL A 418 16.14 19.90 -12.78
CA VAL A 418 15.26 20.78 -12.00
C VAL A 418 15.99 21.43 -10.82
N GLY A 419 17.27 21.12 -10.63
CA GLY A 419 18.16 21.76 -9.66
C GLY A 419 19.03 22.83 -10.32
N ASP A 420 20.26 22.99 -9.83
CA ASP A 420 21.18 24.01 -10.30
C ASP A 420 21.60 23.80 -11.77
N ALA A 421 21.55 24.88 -12.55
CA ALA A 421 21.75 24.86 -14.01
C ALA A 421 23.13 24.31 -14.45
N ASN A 422 24.17 24.51 -13.64
CA ASN A 422 25.55 24.10 -13.94
C ASN A 422 25.99 22.92 -13.06
N SER A 423 25.32 21.77 -13.23
CA SER A 423 25.61 20.55 -12.49
C SER A 423 26.08 19.44 -13.43
N THR A 424 27.02 18.63 -12.96
CA THR A 424 27.45 17.41 -13.66
C THR A 424 27.17 16.21 -12.78
N TYR A 425 26.54 15.18 -13.35
CA TYR A 425 26.18 13.96 -12.64
C TYR A 425 26.99 12.77 -13.15
N THR A 426 27.46 11.95 -12.22
CA THR A 426 28.17 10.69 -12.51
C THR A 426 27.28 9.52 -12.11
N ALA A 427 27.01 8.62 -13.06
CA ALA A 427 26.23 7.43 -12.77
C ALA A 427 27.02 6.42 -11.94
N VAL A 428 26.40 5.89 -10.88
CA VAL A 428 26.96 4.82 -10.06
C VAL A 428 26.06 3.58 -10.19
N ILE A 429 26.64 2.49 -10.67
CA ILE A 429 25.92 1.23 -10.91
C ILE A 429 26.29 0.24 -9.81
N LYS A 430 25.28 -0.33 -9.15
CA LYS A 430 25.42 -1.46 -8.23
C LYS A 430 24.64 -2.63 -8.81
N THR A 431 25.32 -3.74 -9.09
CA THR A 431 24.70 -4.92 -9.72
C THR A 431 25.08 -6.19 -8.97
N ASP A 432 24.27 -7.24 -9.15
CA ASP A 432 24.70 -8.59 -8.85
C ASP A 432 25.89 -8.97 -9.76
N PRO A 433 26.90 -9.72 -9.25
CA PRO A 433 28.04 -10.15 -10.06
C PRO A 433 27.68 -10.93 -11.34
N ASN A 434 26.49 -11.54 -11.40
CA ASN A 434 26.01 -12.30 -12.54
C ASN A 434 25.30 -11.44 -13.60
N ILE A 435 25.06 -10.15 -13.36
CA ILE A 435 24.39 -9.23 -14.29
C ILE A 435 25.36 -8.13 -14.70
N LYS A 436 25.53 -7.92 -16.01
CA LYS A 436 26.35 -6.81 -16.53
C LYS A 436 25.44 -5.66 -16.94
N VAL A 437 25.70 -4.49 -16.37
CA VAL A 437 25.00 -3.25 -16.73
C VAL A 437 26.02 -2.24 -17.25
N SER A 438 25.74 -1.68 -18.42
CA SER A 438 26.51 -0.60 -19.03
C SER A 438 25.62 0.61 -19.28
N LEU A 439 26.20 1.80 -19.18
CA LEU A 439 25.48 3.06 -19.31
C LEU A 439 26.26 4.01 -20.23
N SER A 440 25.54 4.71 -21.10
CA SER A 440 26.08 5.67 -22.05
C SER A 440 25.17 6.91 -22.16
N PRO A 441 25.69 8.14 -21.96
CA PRO A 441 27.04 8.48 -21.51
C PRO A 441 27.21 8.34 -19.98
N LYS A 442 28.40 7.96 -19.51
CA LYS A 442 28.68 7.79 -18.06
C LYS A 442 28.68 9.09 -17.25
N ILE A 443 29.01 10.20 -17.91
CA ILE A 443 28.97 11.56 -17.40
C ILE A 443 28.01 12.32 -18.31
N HIS A 444 27.07 13.06 -17.74
CA HIS A 444 26.16 13.89 -18.51
C HIS A 444 26.02 15.26 -17.86
N ASP A 445 25.93 16.27 -18.71
CA ASP A 445 25.52 17.61 -18.32
C ASP A 445 24.03 17.59 -17.96
N ALA A 446 23.62 18.51 -17.09
CA ALA A 446 22.28 18.52 -16.55
C ALA A 446 21.23 18.76 -17.66
N GLY A 447 20.44 17.73 -18.00
CA GLY A 447 19.37 17.79 -19.03
C GLY A 447 19.59 16.92 -20.29
N GLY A 448 20.13 15.71 -20.16
CA GLY A 448 20.48 14.84 -21.30
C GLY A 448 19.73 13.51 -21.37
N SER A 449 19.86 12.83 -22.51
CA SER A 449 19.42 11.45 -22.69
C SER A 449 20.49 10.47 -22.19
N ILE A 450 20.05 9.42 -21.50
CA ILE A 450 20.87 8.34 -20.99
C ILE A 450 20.35 7.02 -21.55
N VAL A 451 21.25 6.19 -22.07
CA VAL A 451 20.94 4.84 -22.52
C VAL A 451 21.60 3.84 -21.56
N ILE A 452 20.82 2.87 -21.12
CA ILE A 452 21.26 1.81 -20.19
C ILE A 452 21.04 0.47 -20.85
N ASP A 453 22.12 -0.28 -21.05
CA ASP A 453 22.11 -1.63 -21.60
C ASP A 453 22.37 -2.64 -20.46
N VAL A 454 21.55 -3.70 -20.38
CA VAL A 454 21.63 -4.79 -19.39
C VAL A 454 21.81 -6.11 -20.14
N VAL A 455 22.85 -6.88 -19.80
CA VAL A 455 23.24 -8.16 -20.46
C VAL A 455 23.65 -9.22 -19.45
#